data_AF-A0A2E2EFY3-F1
#
_entry.id   AF-A0A2E2EFY3-F1
#
_cell.length_a   1.000
_cell.length_b   1.000
_cell.length_c   1.000
_cell.angle_alpha   90.00
_cell.angle_beta   90.00
_cell.angle_gamma   90.00
#
_symmetry.space_group_name_H-M   'P 1'
#
loop_
_entity.id
_entity.type
_entity.pdbx_description
1 polymer ?
#
loop_
_entity_poly.entity_id
_entity_poly.type
_entity_poly.pdbx_seq_one_letter_code
_entity_poly.pdbx_strand_id
1 'polypeptide(L)'
;MNILLKLLLVVSVSCFAQSEVNINDKFVFKVSQEVYSVTELKGYFVSMRQFHCVYNDSLVWKVFSGMFLSKNEPYLSYEKGKNFSDNQKKYFESLLKFGKLLVYTESQNIKSIDEISRYLIFKAKKTKCAQDIFQTEHKLHKYYLEILKMEKFLRKRFLPAENIESVAQRDMLKAVSSARNLIDSIDKQVSEEVYW
;
A
#
# COMPACT_ATOMS: atom_id res chain seq x y z
N MET A 1 18.49 -57.27 -14.34
CA MET A 1 19.03 -56.25 -13.42
C MET A 1 18.83 -54.89 -14.07
N ASN A 2 17.90 -54.11 -13.49
CA ASN A 2 17.70 -52.65 -13.62
C ASN A 2 17.36 -52.03 -14.99
N ILE A 3 16.44 -51.08 -15.14
CA ILE A 3 15.46 -50.40 -14.29
C ILE A 3 14.44 -49.82 -15.29
N LEU A 4 13.15 -49.90 -14.94
CA LEU A 4 12.05 -49.23 -15.63
C LEU A 4 12.34 -47.74 -15.88
N LEU A 5 12.43 -47.34 -17.15
CA LEU A 5 12.32 -45.93 -17.54
C LEU A 5 10.83 -45.57 -17.64
N LYS A 6 10.16 -45.47 -16.48
CA LYS A 6 8.86 -44.78 -16.39
C LYS A 6 9.16 -43.29 -16.53
N LEU A 7 8.93 -42.75 -17.73
CA LEU A 7 8.87 -41.33 -18.00
C LEU A 7 7.71 -40.73 -17.18
N LEU A 8 8.01 -40.29 -15.96
CA LEU A 8 7.16 -39.38 -15.19
C LEU A 8 7.33 -38.00 -15.81
N LEU A 9 6.44 -37.67 -16.74
CA LEU A 9 6.12 -36.30 -17.10
C LEU A 9 5.58 -35.62 -15.84
N VAL A 10 6.49 -35.05 -15.06
CA VAL A 10 6.16 -34.05 -14.05
C VAL A 10 5.73 -32.81 -14.83
N VAL A 11 4.45 -32.77 -15.19
CA VAL A 11 3.79 -31.51 -15.53
C VAL A 11 3.85 -30.69 -14.27
N SER A 12 4.82 -29.78 -14.21
CA SER A 12 4.87 -28.71 -13.23
C SER A 12 3.65 -27.83 -13.48
N VAL A 13 2.51 -28.24 -12.92
CA VAL A 13 1.40 -27.34 -12.66
C VAL A 13 1.94 -26.38 -11.62
N SER A 14 2.52 -25.29 -12.08
CA SER A 14 2.71 -24.09 -11.27
C SER A 14 1.33 -23.71 -10.77
N CYS A 15 1.02 -24.18 -9.57
CA CYS A 15 -0.12 -23.76 -8.78
C CYS A 15 0.11 -22.29 -8.49
N PHE A 16 -0.35 -21.43 -9.40
CA PHE A 16 -0.60 -20.05 -9.07
C PHE A 16 -1.58 -20.12 -7.91
N ALA A 17 -1.12 -19.76 -6.72
CA ALA A 17 -2.00 -19.46 -5.61
C ALA A 17 -2.86 -18.28 -6.05
N GLN A 18 -3.98 -18.59 -6.71
CA GLN A 18 -5.09 -17.65 -6.88
C GLN A 18 -5.48 -17.29 -5.46
N SER A 19 -5.18 -16.06 -5.04
CA SER A 19 -5.81 -15.50 -3.85
C SER A 19 -7.30 -15.70 -4.03
N GLU A 20 -7.95 -16.28 -3.02
CA GLU A 20 -9.39 -16.50 -2.98
C GLU A 20 -10.09 -15.23 -3.48
N VAL A 21 -10.57 -15.25 -4.73
CA VAL A 21 -11.33 -14.13 -5.28
C VAL A 21 -12.61 -14.13 -4.47
N ASN A 22 -12.74 -13.21 -3.53
CA ASN A 22 -13.98 -13.03 -2.82
C ASN A 22 -14.98 -12.48 -3.85
N ILE A 23 -15.76 -13.37 -4.47
CA ILE A 23 -16.72 -13.09 -5.56
C ILE A 23 -17.77 -12.02 -5.14
N ASN A 24 -17.81 -11.66 -3.86
CA ASN A 24 -18.71 -10.65 -3.30
C ASN A 24 -18.09 -9.25 -3.13
N ASP A 25 -16.80 -9.08 -3.39
CA ASP A 25 -16.14 -7.78 -3.26
C ASP A 25 -16.46 -6.86 -4.45
N LYS A 26 -16.52 -5.56 -4.19
CA LYS A 26 -16.83 -4.57 -5.21
C LYS A 26 -15.55 -3.89 -5.68
N PHE A 27 -15.25 -4.01 -6.97
CA PHE A 27 -14.16 -3.28 -7.60
C PHE A 27 -14.46 -1.78 -7.62
N VAL A 28 -13.41 -0.99 -7.40
CA VAL A 28 -13.51 0.46 -7.29
C VAL A 28 -12.84 1.13 -8.47
N PHE A 29 -11.54 0.85 -8.66
CA PHE A 29 -10.78 1.31 -9.81
C PHE A 29 -9.65 0.34 -10.14
N LYS A 30 -9.11 0.46 -11.34
CA LYS A 30 -7.89 -0.20 -11.80
C LYS A 30 -6.85 0.85 -12.16
N VAL A 31 -5.60 0.59 -11.80
CA VAL A 31 -4.45 1.43 -12.13
C VAL A 31 -3.39 0.55 -12.79
N SER A 32 -3.03 0.86 -14.04
CA SER A 32 -2.22 -0.04 -14.87
C SER A 32 -2.83 -1.46 -14.92
N GLN A 33 -2.22 -2.47 -14.29
CA GLN A 33 -2.75 -3.84 -14.21
C GLN A 33 -3.29 -4.21 -12.83
N GLU A 34 -3.17 -3.33 -11.85
CA GLU A 34 -3.62 -3.57 -10.47
C GLU A 34 -5.08 -3.12 -10.30
N VAL A 35 -5.94 -4.02 -9.83
CA VAL A 35 -7.33 -3.72 -9.48
C VAL A 35 -7.40 -3.44 -7.99
N TYR A 36 -8.19 -2.45 -7.60
CA TYR A 36 -8.43 -2.09 -6.21
C TYR A 36 -9.91 -2.31 -5.88
N SER A 37 -10.16 -3.24 -4.96
CA SER A 37 -11.47 -3.50 -4.40
C SER A 37 -11.72 -2.71 -3.11
N VAL A 38 -12.97 -2.71 -2.63
CA VAL A 38 -13.29 -2.09 -1.32
C VAL A 38 -12.51 -2.77 -0.19
N THR A 39 -12.34 -4.09 -0.21
CA THR A 39 -11.54 -4.80 0.82
C THR A 39 -10.07 -4.36 0.79
N GLU A 40 -9.48 -4.21 -0.39
CA GLU A 40 -8.10 -3.74 -0.51
C GLU A 40 -7.94 -2.32 0.01
N LEU A 41 -8.86 -1.41 -0.36
CA LEU A 41 -8.84 -0.03 0.13
C LEU A 41 -9.05 0.05 1.65
N LYS A 42 -9.87 -0.83 2.25
CA LYS A 42 -9.97 -0.96 3.72
C LYS A 42 -8.63 -1.38 4.34
N GLY A 43 -7.96 -2.34 3.72
CA GLY A 43 -6.65 -2.81 4.14
C GLY A 43 -5.60 -1.70 4.15
N TYR A 44 -5.54 -0.89 3.08
CA TYR A 44 -4.68 0.30 3.05
C TYR A 44 -5.10 1.34 4.08
N PHE A 45 -6.40 1.55 4.30
CA PHE A 45 -6.89 2.52 5.28
C PHE A 45 -6.42 2.21 6.70
N VAL A 46 -6.60 0.95 7.11
CA VAL A 46 -6.12 0.46 8.42
C VAL A 46 -4.59 0.56 8.51
N SER A 47 -3.90 0.07 7.47
CA SER A 47 -2.43 0.03 7.45
C SER A 47 -1.80 1.43 7.48
N MET A 48 -2.37 2.41 6.78
CA MET A 48 -1.89 3.80 6.79
C MET A 48 -2.00 4.45 8.17
N ARG A 49 -3.11 4.21 8.87
CA ARG A 49 -3.31 4.76 10.22
C ARG A 49 -2.36 4.13 11.24
N GLN A 50 -2.16 2.82 11.16
CA GLN A 50 -1.16 2.12 11.97
C GLN A 50 0.26 2.58 11.63
N PHE A 51 0.57 2.75 10.34
CA PHE A 51 1.87 3.23 9.88
C PHE A 51 2.18 4.59 10.50
N HIS A 52 1.22 5.52 10.47
CA HIS A 52 1.37 6.81 11.12
C HIS A 52 1.62 6.69 12.62
N CYS A 53 0.88 5.84 13.33
CA CYS A 53 1.06 5.61 14.76
C CYS A 53 2.48 5.13 15.12
N VAL A 54 3.01 4.19 14.33
CA VAL A 54 4.36 3.63 14.54
C VAL A 54 5.45 4.60 14.07
N TYR A 55 5.18 5.36 13.00
CA TYR A 55 6.13 6.27 12.36
C TYR A 55 5.52 7.66 12.14
N ASN A 56 5.49 8.46 13.21
CA ASN A 56 4.87 9.80 13.20
C ASN A 56 5.43 10.77 12.13
N ASP A 57 6.71 10.63 11.76
CA ASP A 57 7.38 11.44 10.73
C ASP A 57 7.39 10.80 9.33
N SER A 58 6.42 9.93 9.06
CA SER A 58 6.19 9.40 7.73
C SER A 58 5.92 10.50 6.70
N LEU A 59 6.67 10.48 5.61
CA LEU A 59 6.44 11.34 4.46
C LEU A 59 5.17 10.92 3.71
N VAL A 60 4.93 9.61 3.53
CA VAL A 60 3.71 9.08 2.90
C VAL A 60 2.46 9.56 3.64
N TRP A 61 2.44 9.48 4.97
CA TRP A 61 1.33 10.01 5.76
C TRP A 61 1.16 11.51 5.54
N LYS A 62 2.22 12.31 5.58
CA LYS A 62 2.11 13.77 5.37
C LYS A 62 1.60 14.14 3.97
N VAL A 63 1.87 13.30 2.97
CA VAL A 63 1.36 13.49 1.61
C VAL A 63 -0.14 13.16 1.52
N PHE A 64 -0.58 12.03 2.09
CA PHE A 64 -1.92 11.46 1.86
C PHE A 64 -2.87 11.47 3.07
N SER A 65 -2.49 12.04 4.21
CA SER A 65 -3.24 11.96 5.48
C SER A 65 -4.73 12.29 5.33
N GLY A 66 -5.06 13.30 4.51
CA GLY A 66 -6.43 13.73 4.24
C GLY A 66 -7.36 12.62 3.74
N MET A 67 -6.83 11.61 3.03
CA MET A 67 -7.59 10.46 2.53
C MET A 67 -7.85 9.41 3.63
N PHE A 68 -6.95 9.31 4.61
CA PHE A 68 -6.95 8.25 5.63
C PHE A 68 -7.40 8.74 7.02
N LEU A 69 -8.11 9.88 7.08
CA LEU A 69 -8.73 10.38 8.29
C LEU A 69 -9.96 9.52 8.66
N SER A 70 -10.23 9.32 9.95
CA SER A 70 -11.36 8.51 10.44
C SER A 70 -12.71 8.93 9.86
N LYS A 71 -12.89 10.22 9.53
CA LYS A 71 -14.13 10.74 8.91
C LYS A 71 -14.42 10.12 7.53
N ASN A 72 -13.42 9.57 6.85
CA ASN A 72 -13.56 8.96 5.53
C ASN A 72 -13.80 7.44 5.61
N GLU A 73 -13.60 6.82 6.77
CA GLU A 73 -13.81 5.39 6.99
C GLU A 73 -15.21 4.91 6.56
N PRO A 74 -16.31 5.66 6.82
CA PRO A 74 -17.64 5.25 6.38
C PRO A 74 -17.80 5.09 4.86
N TYR A 75 -16.99 5.77 4.04
CA TYR A 75 -17.07 5.63 2.58
C TYR A 75 -16.61 4.25 2.09
N LEU A 76 -15.86 3.51 2.91
CA LEU A 76 -15.42 2.15 2.63
C LEU A 76 -16.52 1.12 2.95
N SER A 77 -17.62 1.51 3.59
CA SER A 77 -18.76 0.62 3.81
C SER A 77 -19.65 0.60 2.57
N TYR A 78 -20.01 -0.60 2.10
CA TYR A 78 -20.94 -0.77 0.99
C TYR A 78 -21.94 -1.87 1.28
N GLU A 79 -23.11 -1.73 0.68
CA GLU A 79 -24.13 -2.77 0.69
C GLU A 79 -24.08 -3.55 -0.62
N LYS A 80 -24.19 -4.87 -0.53
CA LYS A 80 -24.19 -5.75 -1.70
C LYS A 80 -25.37 -5.40 -2.61
N GLY A 81 -25.10 -5.26 -3.91
CA GLY A 81 -26.11 -4.92 -4.91
C GLY A 81 -26.47 -3.43 -5.01
N LYS A 82 -25.89 -2.55 -4.18
CA LYS A 82 -26.08 -1.10 -4.30
C LYS A 82 -24.93 -0.42 -5.04
N ASN A 83 -25.28 0.61 -5.82
CA ASN A 83 -24.32 1.51 -6.45
C ASN A 83 -23.61 2.38 -5.41
N PHE A 84 -22.41 2.85 -5.74
CA PHE A 84 -21.71 3.80 -4.88
C PHE A 84 -22.43 5.16 -4.92
N SER A 85 -22.57 5.79 -3.75
CA SER A 85 -23.03 7.17 -3.67
C SER A 85 -22.01 8.14 -4.26
N ASP A 86 -22.43 9.34 -4.65
CA ASP A 86 -21.53 10.36 -5.21
C ASP A 86 -20.38 10.73 -4.26
N ASN A 87 -20.64 10.70 -2.94
CA ASN A 87 -19.59 10.95 -1.95
C ASN A 87 -18.57 9.82 -1.89
N GLN A 88 -19.01 8.57 -2.06
CA GLN A 88 -18.10 7.43 -2.18
C GLN A 88 -17.28 7.52 -3.46
N LYS A 89 -17.91 7.84 -4.59
CA LYS A 89 -17.22 8.04 -5.87
C LYS A 89 -16.11 9.10 -5.75
N LYS A 90 -16.45 10.28 -5.21
CA LYS A 90 -15.47 11.36 -4.96
C LYS A 90 -14.34 10.93 -4.02
N TYR A 91 -14.67 10.17 -2.98
CA TYR A 91 -13.66 9.63 -2.08
C TYR A 91 -12.72 8.65 -2.79
N PHE A 92 -13.27 7.73 -3.59
CA PHE A 92 -12.49 6.76 -4.34
C PHE A 92 -11.64 7.40 -5.44
N GLU A 93 -12.15 8.41 -6.15
CA GLU A 93 -11.38 9.22 -7.09
C GLU A 93 -10.19 9.89 -6.40
N SER A 94 -10.37 10.36 -5.15
CA SER A 94 -9.26 10.96 -4.39
C SER A 94 -8.13 9.95 -4.11
N LEU A 95 -8.43 8.65 -4.06
CA LEU A 95 -7.45 7.58 -3.83
C LEU A 95 -6.69 7.16 -5.09
N LEU A 96 -7.08 7.60 -6.30
CA LEU A 96 -6.41 7.24 -7.56
C LEU A 96 -4.92 7.61 -7.53
N LYS A 97 -4.60 8.82 -7.05
CA LYS A 97 -3.21 9.29 -6.90
C LYS A 97 -2.38 8.42 -5.96
N PHE A 98 -3.00 7.87 -4.91
CA PHE A 98 -2.35 6.92 -4.02
C PHE A 98 -2.10 5.58 -4.73
N GLY A 99 -3.09 5.04 -5.43
CA GLY A 99 -2.95 3.81 -6.24
C GLY A 99 -1.88 3.94 -7.33
N LYS A 100 -1.83 5.07 -8.05
CA LYS A 100 -0.80 5.37 -9.05
C LYS A 100 0.60 5.39 -8.45
N LEU A 101 0.78 5.99 -7.27
CA LEU A 101 2.08 5.99 -6.62
C LEU A 101 2.48 4.60 -6.11
N LEU A 102 1.52 3.77 -5.66
CA LEU A 102 1.79 2.37 -5.31
C LEU A 102 2.37 1.60 -6.50
N VAL A 103 1.64 1.60 -7.63
CA VAL A 103 2.07 0.94 -8.87
C VAL A 103 3.42 1.47 -9.34
N TYR A 104 3.59 2.80 -9.31
CA TYR A 104 4.85 3.41 -9.68
C TYR A 104 6.00 2.96 -8.77
N THR A 105 5.79 2.90 -7.46
CA THR A 105 6.81 2.47 -6.49
C THR A 105 7.22 1.02 -6.71
N GLU A 106 6.28 0.11 -6.97
CA GLU A 106 6.60 -1.30 -7.23
C GLU A 106 7.46 -1.45 -8.49
N SER A 107 7.24 -0.60 -9.52
CA SER A 107 8.10 -0.58 -10.72
C SER A 107 9.56 -0.16 -10.46
N GLN A 108 9.84 0.49 -9.31
CA GLN A 108 11.20 0.93 -8.94
C GLN A 108 12.05 -0.16 -8.28
N ASN A 109 11.52 -1.39 -8.11
CA ASN A 109 12.22 -2.55 -7.56
C ASN A 109 12.98 -2.25 -6.24
N ILE A 110 12.26 -1.67 -5.28
CA ILE A 110 12.82 -1.33 -3.97
C ILE A 110 13.23 -2.63 -3.24
N LYS A 111 14.54 -2.82 -3.03
CA LYS A 111 15.12 -3.98 -2.33
C LYS A 111 14.50 -4.21 -0.94
N SER A 112 14.55 -5.47 -0.51
CA SER A 112 13.94 -6.00 0.72
C SER A 112 14.07 -5.06 1.93
N ILE A 113 13.00 -5.06 2.74
CA ILE A 113 12.77 -4.24 3.93
C ILE A 113 12.71 -5.09 5.20
N ASP A 114 13.20 -6.34 5.14
CA ASP A 114 13.18 -7.30 6.25
C ASP A 114 13.88 -6.76 7.51
N GLU A 115 14.99 -6.03 7.35
CA GLU A 115 15.72 -5.41 8.48
C GLU A 115 14.89 -4.35 9.21
N ILE A 116 14.06 -3.60 8.48
CA ILE A 116 13.22 -2.53 9.03
C ILE A 116 12.00 -3.11 9.77
N SER A 117 11.55 -4.30 9.37
CA SER A 117 10.37 -4.94 9.96
C SER A 117 10.53 -5.20 11.46
N ARG A 118 11.71 -5.65 11.91
CA ARG A 118 12.00 -5.86 13.34
C ARG A 118 12.05 -4.56 14.14
N TYR A 119 12.60 -3.50 13.57
CA TYR A 119 12.62 -2.16 14.18
C TYR A 119 11.19 -1.62 14.37
N LEU A 120 10.31 -1.84 13.39
CA LEU A 120 8.91 -1.43 13.47
C LEU A 120 8.14 -2.21 14.55
N ILE A 121 8.42 -3.50 14.76
CA ILE A 121 7.87 -4.27 15.90
C ILE A 121 8.23 -3.58 17.23
N PHE A 122 9.51 -3.27 17.41
CA PHE A 122 9.99 -2.64 18.64
C PHE A 122 9.33 -1.27 18.86
N LYS A 123 9.25 -0.45 17.81
CA LYS A 123 8.56 0.84 17.85
C LYS A 123 7.09 0.69 18.21
N ALA A 124 6.35 -0.21 17.55
CA ALA A 124 4.93 -0.44 17.80
C ALA A 124 4.65 -0.85 19.26
N LYS A 125 5.48 -1.75 19.82
CA LYS A 125 5.45 -2.14 21.23
C LYS A 125 5.67 -0.94 22.16
N LYS A 126 6.68 -0.11 21.86
CA LYS A 126 7.03 1.07 22.67
C LYS A 126 5.95 2.16 22.62
N THR A 127 5.32 2.38 21.46
CA THR A 127 4.32 3.43 21.25
C THR A 127 2.89 3.00 21.59
N LYS A 128 2.67 1.74 22.01
CA LYS A 128 1.35 1.16 22.29
C LYS A 128 0.38 1.23 21.09
N CYS A 129 0.92 1.24 19.88
CA CYS A 129 0.12 1.13 18.66
C CYS A 129 -0.42 -0.29 18.50
N ALA A 130 -1.54 -0.43 17.79
CA ALA A 130 -2.11 -1.73 17.48
C ALA A 130 -1.08 -2.60 16.70
N GLN A 131 -0.97 -3.87 17.10
CA GLN A 131 0.05 -4.81 16.58
C GLN A 131 -0.46 -5.70 15.44
N ASP A 132 -1.69 -5.47 14.99
CA ASP A 132 -2.33 -6.07 13.82
C ASP A 132 -1.69 -5.66 12.48
N ILE A 133 -0.55 -4.96 12.52
CA ILE A 133 0.33 -4.70 11.37
C ILE A 133 1.04 -5.97 10.85
N PHE A 134 0.93 -7.09 11.56
CA PHE A 134 1.63 -8.34 11.26
C PHE A 134 0.66 -9.49 10.95
N GLN A 135 0.93 -10.23 9.87
CA GLN A 135 0.27 -11.51 9.59
C GLN A 135 0.79 -12.64 10.49
N THR A 136 2.07 -12.55 10.89
CA THR A 136 2.78 -13.42 11.84
C THR A 136 3.92 -12.61 12.50
N GLU A 137 4.55 -13.10 13.57
CA GLU A 137 5.57 -12.38 14.36
C GLU A 137 6.70 -11.72 13.56
N HIS A 138 6.95 -12.15 12.31
CA HIS A 138 8.03 -11.63 11.48
C HIS A 138 7.59 -11.10 10.11
N LYS A 139 6.29 -11.15 9.77
CA LYS A 139 5.80 -10.77 8.44
C LYS A 139 4.78 -9.66 8.51
N LEU A 140 5.14 -8.50 7.96
CA LEU A 140 4.22 -7.37 7.79
C LEU A 140 3.04 -7.77 6.91
N HIS A 141 1.86 -7.22 7.23
CA HIS A 141 0.71 -7.31 6.34
C HIS A 141 1.03 -6.71 4.97
N LYS A 142 0.51 -7.29 3.87
CA LYS A 142 0.77 -6.88 2.47
C LYS A 142 0.69 -5.35 2.30
N TYR A 143 -0.44 -4.76 2.65
CA TYR A 143 -0.67 -3.32 2.50
C TYR A 143 0.32 -2.46 3.31
N TYR A 144 0.70 -2.90 4.50
CA TYR A 144 1.70 -2.21 5.32
C TYR A 144 3.09 -2.27 4.66
N LEU A 145 3.47 -3.42 4.11
CA LEU A 145 4.72 -3.61 3.38
C LEU A 145 4.80 -2.68 2.17
N GLU A 146 3.72 -2.56 1.40
CA GLU A 146 3.63 -1.67 0.22
C GLU A 146 3.73 -0.20 0.62
N ILE A 147 3.06 0.22 1.70
CA ILE A 147 3.21 1.57 2.27
C ILE A 147 4.67 1.82 2.72
N LEU A 148 5.31 0.85 3.35
CA LEU A 148 6.71 0.98 3.79
C LEU A 148 7.68 1.11 2.61
N LYS A 149 7.46 0.36 1.52
CA LYS A 149 8.24 0.53 0.28
C LYS A 149 8.04 1.92 -0.31
N MET A 150 6.81 2.42 -0.32
CA MET A 150 6.50 3.79 -0.78
C MET A 150 7.20 4.84 0.08
N GLU A 151 7.20 4.66 1.40
CA GLU A 151 7.94 5.54 2.32
C GLU A 151 9.42 5.52 1.99
N LYS A 152 10.03 4.33 1.88
CA LYS A 152 11.46 4.18 1.55
C LYS A 152 11.79 4.85 0.21
N PHE A 153 10.94 4.71 -0.80
CA PHE A 153 11.10 5.35 -2.10
C PHE A 153 11.06 6.88 -1.99
N LEU A 154 10.00 7.45 -1.39
CA LEU A 154 9.85 8.90 -1.28
C LEU A 154 10.96 9.52 -0.43
N ARG A 155 11.32 8.90 0.70
CA ARG A 155 12.41 9.40 1.56
C ARG A 155 13.74 9.37 0.83
N LYS A 156 14.09 8.27 0.14
CA LYS A 156 15.33 8.16 -0.64
C LYS A 156 15.41 9.24 -1.72
N ARG A 157 14.27 9.61 -2.31
CA ARG A 157 14.20 10.58 -3.40
C ARG A 157 14.24 12.03 -2.94
N PHE A 158 13.61 12.35 -1.80
CA PHE A 158 13.31 13.73 -1.44
C PHE A 158 13.86 14.19 -0.10
N LEU A 159 14.40 13.28 0.72
CA LEU A 159 15.03 13.63 1.99
C LEU A 159 16.53 13.36 1.92
N PRO A 160 17.35 14.19 2.58
CA PRO A 160 18.77 13.93 2.71
C PRO A 160 18.96 12.59 3.44
N ALA A 161 19.75 11.70 2.84
CA ALA A 161 20.07 10.42 3.41
C ALA A 161 21.05 10.64 4.56
N GLU A 162 20.57 10.75 5.82
CA GLU A 162 21.45 10.49 6.97
C GLU A 162 20.79 10.36 8.35
N ASN A 163 19.53 10.73 8.60
CA ASN A 163 18.92 10.44 9.92
C ASN A 163 17.44 10.02 9.84
N ILE A 164 17.18 8.75 10.16
CA ILE A 164 15.83 8.19 10.38
C ILE A 164 15.18 8.81 11.63
N GLU A 165 16.00 9.36 12.54
CA GLU A 165 15.56 9.77 13.88
C GLU A 165 14.95 11.17 13.97
N SER A 166 15.34 12.12 13.09
CA SER A 166 14.62 13.39 12.96
C SER A 166 14.91 14.04 11.62
N VAL A 167 13.85 14.54 10.97
CA VAL A 167 13.95 15.33 9.74
C VAL A 167 13.56 16.76 10.10
N ALA A 168 14.38 17.74 9.71
CA ALA A 168 14.04 19.13 9.94
C ALA A 168 12.69 19.47 9.26
N GLN A 169 11.82 20.19 9.97
CA GLN A 169 10.47 20.50 9.48
C GLN A 169 10.49 21.16 8.09
N ARG A 170 11.48 22.03 7.84
CA ARG A 170 11.67 22.69 6.53
C ARG A 170 11.93 21.68 5.41
N ASP A 171 12.78 20.69 5.65
CA ASP A 171 13.11 19.67 4.65
C ASP A 171 11.92 18.73 4.44
N MET A 172 11.18 18.42 5.50
CA MET A 172 9.93 17.66 5.39
C MET A 172 8.89 18.39 4.53
N LEU A 173 8.69 19.70 4.72
CA LEU A 173 7.74 20.48 3.91
C LEU A 173 8.15 20.53 2.43
N LYS A 174 9.44 20.70 2.16
CA LYS A 174 9.98 20.63 0.79
C LYS A 174 9.73 19.24 0.19
N ALA A 175 10.02 18.18 0.93
CA ALA A 175 9.81 16.81 0.47
C ALA A 175 8.34 16.51 0.19
N VAL A 176 7.40 17.00 1.01
CA VAL A 176 5.96 16.88 0.75
C VAL A 176 5.58 17.58 -0.56
N SER A 177 6.08 18.80 -0.79
CA SER A 177 5.83 19.53 -2.05
C SER A 177 6.41 18.79 -3.26
N SER A 178 7.66 18.33 -3.18
CA SER A 178 8.29 17.58 -4.27
C SER A 178 7.62 16.23 -4.54
N ALA A 179 7.17 15.53 -3.50
CA ALA A 179 6.41 14.30 -3.64
C ALA A 179 5.07 14.53 -4.35
N ARG A 180 4.34 15.61 -4.01
CA ARG A 180 3.10 16.00 -4.69
C ARG A 180 3.34 16.30 -6.18
N ASN A 181 4.40 17.04 -6.50
CA ASN A 181 4.75 17.32 -7.89
C ASN A 181 5.07 16.04 -8.68
N LEU A 182 5.76 15.07 -8.07
CA LEU A 182 5.98 13.76 -8.68
C LEU A 182 4.66 13.03 -8.90
N ILE A 183 3.77 13.00 -7.90
CA ILE A 183 2.46 12.35 -8.01
C ILE A 183 1.66 12.96 -9.16
N ASP A 184 1.63 14.29 -9.29
CA ASP A 184 0.92 14.97 -10.39
C ASP A 184 1.54 14.65 -11.77
N SER A 185 2.84 14.34 -11.82
CA SER A 185 3.50 13.86 -13.03
C SER A 185 3.13 12.41 -13.35
N ILE A 186 3.11 11.53 -12.35
CA ILE A 186 2.69 10.12 -12.48
C ILE A 186 1.22 10.03 -12.89
N ASP A 187 0.38 10.91 -12.34
CA ASP A 187 -1.05 10.97 -12.60
C ASP A 187 -1.39 11.03 -14.10
N LYS A 188 -0.56 11.74 -14.86
CA LYS A 188 -0.69 11.90 -16.32
C LYS A 188 -0.13 10.73 -17.13
N GLN A 189 0.69 9.88 -16.52
CA GLN A 189 1.45 8.82 -17.20
C GLN A 189 0.86 7.43 -16.96
N VAL A 190 0.22 7.22 -15.82
CA VAL A 190 -0.34 5.91 -15.44
C VAL A 190 -1.82 5.90 -15.75
N SER A 191 -2.22 4.97 -16.61
CA SER A 191 -3.62 4.76 -16.99
C SER A 191 -4.45 4.27 -15.81
N GLU A 192 -5.72 4.66 -15.80
CA GLU A 192 -6.70 4.25 -14.80
C GLU A 192 -8.07 3.97 -15.41
N GLU A 193 -8.88 3.19 -14.70
CA GLU A 193 -10.27 2.89 -15.02
C GLU A 193 -11.08 2.87 -13.71
N VAL A 194 -12.30 3.40 -13.73
CA VAL A 194 -13.21 3.43 -12.57
C VAL A 194 -14.45 2.59 -12.84
N TYR A 195 -14.99 1.91 -11.82
CA TYR A 195 -16.01 0.85 -11.98
C TYR A 195 -17.41 1.25 -11.47
N TRP A 196 -17.91 2.45 -11.80
CA TRP A 196 -19.20 2.96 -11.34
C TRP A 196 -19.97 3.82 -12.34
#